data_AF-A0AAD8BBV4-F1
#
_entry.id   AF-A0AAD8BBV4-F1
#
_cell.length_a   1.000
_cell.length_b   1.000
_cell.length_c   1.000
_cell.angle_alpha   90.00
_cell.angle_beta   90.00
_cell.angle_gamma   90.00
#
_symmetry.space_group_name_H-M   'P 1'
#
loop_
_entity.id
_entity.type
_entity.pdbx_description
1 polymer ?
#
loop_
_entity_poly.entity_id
_entity_poly.type
_entity_poly.pdbx_seq_one_letter_code
_entity_poly.pdbx_strand_id
1 'polypeptide(L)'
;MFLPKWICNYVIFVLKLLIFIDLVSVRGDLKDQNDVVEDELDLLVSEYFQARPSFVHRRQRDANSCQSVIYKNVTNYQSKYQAYSDSSIVLPLVEAHHMVKEFGQYSWSKQQVHIHHQQVNNPLTTWSVLEPGQHGTCRNDSGDRYTVVDSSAQKHCIAAANAGFFNTKTGQCLGNIVSDGFLVQDSGGIQNVHFGLTKNGYIFTGYVSELDLLVQEFTQLVGGVLWLVRDGVNYLEESLKLECSETEETGTLQRFASVTSARTAVGHDREGKIHMIQIDGKTDLYGINLYDFAELLINLGLYNAINLDGGGSATTVINGTLVNFPSDLCVNSSYNCERKVSTIICAHLPACAVKDCSGHGSCDIGTCLCQGHWSGPGCETLTCPNSCSSHGQCTEDGCQCDPGWLGINCSLTCQDGWYGDKCSLPCLCENGASCSPITGDCLCLPGYTGKNCQEACLLGYYGQDCIHLCSCEHRCYCDHITGSCNTTSSGNQHYSKAVYCLAQQRIQSLGLVPDKQYQYSLCVTSVLCLAVIASVSLLLNALLTYFLVRLRQNYKAATQKTERGDNRAQQRSNRNKRKGRGGVEVEEVQLKDMTKTSAARLEEDEELVTSDEEQNLFLAPKKKKKFSIRDFKFI
;
A
#
# COMPACT_ATOMS: atom_id res chain seq x y z
N MET A 1 28.42 21.60 40.96
CA MET A 1 27.50 20.47 41.21
C MET A 1 26.91 20.03 39.88
N PHE A 2 27.00 18.75 39.51
CA PHE A 2 26.34 18.19 38.33
C PHE A 2 25.66 16.87 38.74
N LEU A 3 24.35 16.77 38.57
CA LEU A 3 23.64 15.49 38.76
C LEU A 3 23.81 14.61 37.49
N PRO A 4 23.95 13.28 37.63
CA PRO A 4 24.13 12.39 36.49
C PRO A 4 22.85 12.27 35.64
N LYS A 5 23.02 12.29 34.31
CA LYS A 5 21.93 12.30 33.30
C LYS A 5 20.83 11.24 33.47
N TRP A 6 21.12 10.12 34.14
CA TRP A 6 20.16 9.03 34.36
C TRP A 6 18.93 9.45 35.19
N ILE A 7 19.10 10.39 36.14
CA ILE A 7 17.97 10.89 36.95
C ILE A 7 16.96 11.64 36.07
N CYS A 8 17.44 12.39 35.07
CA CYS A 8 16.59 13.14 34.15
C CYS A 8 15.73 12.19 33.29
N ASN A 9 16.32 11.11 32.76
CA ASN A 9 15.57 10.09 32.00
C ASN A 9 14.54 9.35 32.87
N TYR A 10 14.86 9.06 34.14
CA TYR A 10 13.90 8.40 35.04
C TYR A 10 12.72 9.32 35.38
N VAL A 11 12.97 10.61 35.64
CA VAL A 11 11.91 11.61 35.86
C VAL A 11 11.04 11.79 34.61
N ILE A 12 11.63 11.83 33.41
CA ILE A 12 10.87 11.88 32.15
C ILE A 12 10.04 10.62 31.92
N PHE A 13 10.54 9.44 32.29
CA PHE A 13 9.78 8.19 32.21
C PHE A 13 8.59 8.16 33.17
N VAL A 14 8.78 8.59 34.42
CA VAL A 14 7.69 8.70 35.41
C VAL A 14 6.66 9.76 35.03
N LEU A 15 7.07 10.92 34.51
CA LEU A 15 6.15 11.93 33.96
C LEU A 15 5.34 11.40 32.78
N LYS A 16 5.97 10.66 31.85
CA LYS A 16 5.24 10.01 30.76
C LYS A 16 4.26 8.94 31.27
N LEU A 17 4.63 8.18 32.30
CA LEU A 17 3.75 7.18 32.89
C LEU A 17 2.53 7.81 33.59
N LEU A 18 2.74 8.91 34.33
CA LEU A 18 1.66 9.65 34.98
C LEU A 18 0.71 10.29 33.96
N ILE A 19 1.23 10.96 32.93
CA ILE A 19 0.41 11.50 31.83
C ILE A 19 -0.37 10.39 31.11
N PHE A 20 0.18 9.18 30.99
CA PHE A 20 -0.53 8.03 30.43
C PHE A 20 -1.61 7.48 31.37
N ILE A 21 -1.40 7.53 32.69
CA ILE A 21 -2.40 7.15 33.70
C ILE A 21 -3.54 8.18 33.73
N ASP A 22 -3.25 9.49 33.65
CA ASP A 22 -4.27 10.53 33.54
C ASP A 22 -5.09 10.38 32.25
N LEU A 23 -4.43 10.13 31.10
CA LEU A 23 -5.12 9.87 29.82
C LEU A 23 -5.94 8.57 29.78
N VAL A 24 -5.61 7.59 30.63
CA VAL A 24 -6.42 6.36 30.81
C VAL A 24 -7.55 6.59 31.80
N SER A 25 -7.34 7.35 32.87
CA SER A 25 -8.37 7.64 33.89
C SER A 25 -9.44 8.62 33.39
N VAL A 26 -9.08 9.58 32.54
CA VAL A 26 -10.04 10.50 31.88
C VAL A 26 -10.87 9.79 30.80
N ARG A 27 -10.49 8.57 30.40
CA ARG A 27 -11.27 7.73 29.46
C ARG A 27 -12.25 6.76 30.15
N GLY A 28 -12.44 6.88 31.47
CA GLY A 28 -13.39 6.07 32.25
C GLY A 28 -14.76 6.72 32.48
N ASP A 29 -14.82 8.04 32.66
CA ASP A 29 -16.02 8.78 33.11
C ASP A 29 -16.60 9.72 32.03
N LEU A 30 -16.68 9.23 30.79
CA LEU A 30 -17.60 9.76 29.76
C LEU A 30 -18.44 8.61 29.19
N LYS A 31 -19.17 7.92 30.07
CA LYS A 31 -20.47 7.38 29.67
C LYS A 31 -21.40 8.57 29.45
N ASP A 32 -21.89 8.72 28.23
CA ASP A 32 -22.94 9.67 27.91
C ASP A 32 -24.15 9.43 28.83
N GLN A 33 -24.49 10.38 29.70
CA GLN A 33 -25.79 10.42 30.36
C GLN A 33 -26.84 11.01 29.40
N ASN A 34 -26.95 10.37 28.24
CA ASN A 34 -28.05 10.52 27.30
C ASN A 34 -28.90 9.25 27.39
N ASP A 35 -29.48 9.00 28.56
CA ASP A 35 -30.64 8.14 28.71
C ASP A 35 -31.81 8.82 27.98
N VAL A 36 -31.84 8.65 26.65
CA VAL A 36 -33.01 9.01 25.82
C VAL A 36 -34.18 8.23 26.36
N VAL A 37 -35.24 8.94 26.76
CA VAL A 37 -36.43 8.32 27.37
C VAL A 37 -37.02 7.34 26.35
N GLU A 38 -37.22 6.07 26.74
CA GLU A 38 -37.71 5.02 25.82
C GLU A 38 -39.06 5.39 25.15
N ASP A 39 -39.83 6.30 25.77
CA ASP A 39 -41.09 6.86 25.25
C ASP A 39 -40.94 7.77 24.00
N GLU A 40 -39.76 8.32 23.69
CA GLU A 40 -39.55 9.20 22.53
C GLU A 40 -39.18 8.45 21.23
N LEU A 41 -38.88 7.15 21.32
CA LEU A 41 -38.44 6.30 20.21
C LEU A 41 -39.59 5.46 19.64
N ASP A 42 -39.75 5.47 18.31
CA ASP A 42 -40.71 4.62 17.60
C ASP A 42 -40.17 3.19 17.44
N LEU A 43 -40.22 2.42 18.52
CA LEU A 43 -39.63 1.07 18.63
C LEU A 43 -40.58 -0.02 18.13
N LEU A 44 -40.39 -0.43 16.86
CA LEU A 44 -41.10 -1.55 16.24
C LEU A 44 -40.36 -2.89 16.46
N VAL A 45 -40.45 -3.44 17.68
CA VAL A 45 -39.65 -4.60 18.10
C VAL A 45 -40.24 -5.94 17.64
N SER A 46 -39.39 -6.86 17.20
CA SER A 46 -39.64 -8.30 17.20
C SER A 46 -38.74 -8.97 18.26
N GLU A 47 -39.33 -9.63 19.24
CA GLU A 47 -38.63 -10.12 20.46
C GLU A 47 -37.74 -11.35 20.20
N TYR A 48 -37.92 -12.01 19.06
CA TYR A 48 -37.11 -13.15 18.59
C TYR A 48 -35.59 -12.86 18.64
N PHE A 49 -35.23 -11.58 18.50
CA PHE A 49 -33.86 -11.09 18.53
C PHE A 49 -33.29 -10.74 19.92
N GLN A 50 -34.11 -10.72 20.98
CA GLN A 50 -33.64 -10.45 22.35
C GLN A 50 -33.31 -11.74 23.12
N ALA A 51 -33.96 -12.85 22.78
CA ALA A 51 -33.78 -14.13 23.46
C ALA A 51 -32.60 -14.93 22.88
N ARG A 52 -31.46 -15.00 23.59
CA ARG A 52 -30.46 -16.06 23.37
C ARG A 52 -31.00 -17.37 23.96
N PRO A 53 -31.28 -18.44 23.18
CA PRO A 53 -31.74 -19.71 23.73
C PRO A 53 -30.62 -20.36 24.55
N SER A 54 -30.85 -20.55 25.85
CA SER A 54 -29.82 -21.01 26.79
C SER A 54 -29.58 -22.54 26.79
N PHE A 55 -29.83 -23.22 25.66
CA PHE A 55 -29.75 -24.67 25.53
C PHE A 55 -28.97 -25.18 24.31
N VAL A 56 -28.17 -26.22 24.54
CA VAL A 56 -27.17 -26.76 23.61
C VAL A 56 -27.80 -27.56 22.45
N HIS A 57 -27.40 -27.24 21.21
CA HIS A 57 -27.56 -27.87 19.86
C HIS A 57 -28.12 -29.30 19.65
N ARG A 58 -28.27 -30.17 20.65
CA ARG A 58 -28.45 -31.62 20.44
C ARG A 58 -29.88 -32.11 20.14
N ARG A 59 -30.91 -31.26 20.18
CA ARG A 59 -32.30 -31.63 19.87
C ARG A 59 -33.10 -30.53 19.15
N GLN A 60 -32.55 -30.01 18.06
CA GLN A 60 -33.29 -29.18 17.09
C GLN A 60 -33.12 -29.71 15.66
N ARG A 61 -33.26 -31.04 15.53
CA ARG A 61 -33.78 -31.63 14.29
C ARG A 61 -35.27 -31.30 14.25
N ASP A 62 -35.80 -31.16 13.03
CA ASP A 62 -37.22 -30.93 12.71
C ASP A 62 -37.71 -29.49 12.81
N ALA A 63 -37.30 -28.67 11.82
CA ALA A 63 -38.18 -27.64 11.23
C ALA A 63 -39.38 -28.27 10.45
N ASN A 64 -39.81 -29.47 10.87
CA ASN A 64 -40.89 -30.25 10.29
C ASN A 64 -42.17 -30.19 11.14
N SER A 65 -42.16 -29.56 12.33
CA SER A 65 -43.35 -29.41 13.19
C SER A 65 -44.33 -28.34 12.68
N CYS A 66 -43.84 -27.25 12.08
CA CYS A 66 -44.66 -26.09 11.70
C CYS A 66 -45.14 -26.08 10.23
N GLN A 67 -44.98 -27.16 9.45
CA GLN A 67 -45.15 -27.10 8.00
C GLN A 67 -46.58 -27.39 7.50
N SER A 68 -47.08 -26.54 6.58
CA SER A 68 -48.23 -26.87 5.72
C SER A 68 -47.86 -27.88 4.62
N VAL A 69 -48.72 -28.87 4.40
CA VAL A 69 -48.47 -30.11 3.61
C VAL A 69 -48.22 -29.87 2.10
N ILE A 70 -48.38 -28.63 1.62
CA ILE A 70 -48.29 -28.29 0.19
C ILE A 70 -46.85 -28.40 -0.36
N TYR A 71 -45.82 -28.13 0.45
CA TYR A 71 -44.42 -27.99 0.01
C TYR A 71 -43.50 -29.13 0.51
N LYS A 72 -43.84 -30.37 0.15
CA LYS A 72 -43.17 -31.62 0.55
C LYS A 72 -41.65 -31.53 0.82
N ASN A 73 -41.25 -31.75 2.07
CA ASN A 73 -40.07 -32.54 2.47
C ASN A 73 -38.68 -32.17 1.89
N VAL A 74 -38.49 -30.94 1.41
CA VAL A 74 -37.17 -30.38 1.04
C VAL A 74 -36.86 -29.20 1.95
N THR A 75 -35.70 -29.21 2.60
CA THR A 75 -35.19 -28.10 3.42
C THR A 75 -34.77 -26.87 2.59
N ASN A 76 -34.97 -26.89 1.28
CA ASN A 76 -34.61 -25.83 0.34
C ASN A 76 -35.67 -24.72 0.33
N TYR A 77 -35.82 -24.02 1.45
CA TYR A 77 -36.57 -22.76 1.50
C TYR A 77 -35.71 -21.61 0.95
N GLN A 78 -35.17 -21.78 -0.26
CA GLN A 78 -34.32 -20.83 -0.94
C GLN A 78 -34.75 -20.68 -2.40
N SER A 79 -34.98 -19.45 -2.83
CA SER A 79 -35.10 -19.08 -4.24
C SER A 79 -33.73 -18.61 -4.75
N LYS A 80 -33.40 -18.96 -6.00
CA LYS A 80 -32.18 -18.52 -6.69
C LYS A 80 -32.51 -18.01 -8.07
N TYR A 81 -32.46 -16.70 -8.22
CA TYR A 81 -32.62 -16.00 -9.50
C TYR A 81 -31.28 -15.42 -9.92
N GLN A 82 -31.01 -15.36 -11.22
CA GLN A 82 -29.81 -14.67 -11.70
C GLN A 82 -30.01 -13.16 -11.50
N ALA A 83 -29.04 -12.49 -10.90
CA ALA A 83 -29.02 -11.04 -10.81
C ALA A 83 -28.88 -10.45 -12.22
N TYR A 84 -29.64 -9.41 -12.52
CA TYR A 84 -29.49 -8.71 -13.80
C TYR A 84 -28.07 -8.13 -13.87
N SER A 85 -27.37 -8.42 -14.97
CA SER A 85 -26.09 -7.80 -15.25
C SER A 85 -25.87 -7.68 -16.75
N ASP A 86 -25.55 -6.46 -17.18
CA ASP A 86 -25.14 -6.13 -18.54
C ASP A 86 -23.64 -5.82 -18.52
N SER A 87 -22.93 -6.34 -19.53
CA SER A 87 -21.52 -6.05 -19.83
C SER A 87 -21.22 -4.56 -20.03
N SER A 88 -22.23 -3.78 -20.40
CA SER A 88 -22.24 -2.32 -20.40
C SER A 88 -23.20 -1.83 -19.31
N ILE A 89 -22.72 -1.01 -18.38
CA ILE A 89 -23.58 -0.45 -17.32
C ILE A 89 -24.44 0.66 -17.93
N VAL A 90 -25.62 0.26 -18.41
CA VAL A 90 -26.65 1.17 -18.93
C VAL A 90 -27.16 2.06 -17.81
N LEU A 91 -27.10 3.37 -18.02
CA LEU A 91 -27.68 4.37 -17.11
C LEU A 91 -29.17 4.62 -17.46
N PRO A 92 -30.04 4.91 -16.47
CA PRO A 92 -29.74 5.10 -15.05
C PRO A 92 -29.43 3.80 -14.31
N LEU A 93 -28.47 3.84 -13.38
CA LEU A 93 -28.14 2.67 -12.54
C LEU A 93 -29.16 2.43 -11.42
N VAL A 94 -29.79 3.50 -10.94
CA VAL A 94 -30.89 3.47 -9.97
C VAL A 94 -32.03 4.31 -10.50
N GLU A 95 -33.23 3.72 -10.57
CA GLU A 95 -34.49 4.42 -10.83
C GLU A 95 -35.18 4.65 -9.48
N ALA A 96 -35.41 5.91 -9.10
CA ALA A 96 -36.03 6.28 -7.82
C ALA A 96 -37.42 6.85 -8.05
N HIS A 97 -38.42 6.27 -7.40
CA HIS A 97 -39.82 6.62 -7.48
C HIS A 97 -40.37 6.99 -6.12
N HIS A 98 -40.94 8.18 -6.01
CA HIS A 98 -41.79 8.57 -4.88
C HIS A 98 -43.25 8.40 -5.28
N MET A 99 -44.02 7.73 -4.43
CA MET A 99 -45.46 7.52 -4.61
C MET A 99 -46.21 7.82 -3.32
N VAL A 100 -47.48 8.21 -3.44
CA VAL A 100 -48.42 8.29 -2.32
C VAL A 100 -49.61 7.40 -2.66
N LYS A 101 -49.99 6.51 -1.73
CA LYS A 101 -51.17 5.64 -1.86
C LYS A 101 -52.02 5.72 -0.59
N GLU A 102 -53.30 5.39 -0.72
CA GLU A 102 -54.23 5.32 0.42
C GLU A 102 -54.38 3.87 0.91
N PHE A 103 -54.09 3.63 2.19
CA PHE A 103 -54.29 2.34 2.85
C PHE A 103 -55.32 2.45 3.98
N GLY A 104 -56.06 1.37 4.24
CA GLY A 104 -57.07 1.29 5.29
C GLY A 104 -58.36 0.60 4.84
N GLN A 105 -58.92 -0.24 5.71
CA GLN A 105 -60.08 -1.10 5.41
C GLN A 105 -61.38 -0.34 5.09
N TYR A 106 -61.55 0.88 5.64
CA TYR A 106 -62.75 1.69 5.46
C TYR A 106 -62.42 3.08 4.95
N SER A 107 -63.35 3.71 4.21
CA SER A 107 -63.12 5.03 3.60
C SER A 107 -62.86 6.17 4.60
N TRP A 108 -63.20 6.00 5.88
CA TRP A 108 -62.91 6.94 6.96
C TRP A 108 -61.63 6.61 7.74
N SER A 109 -61.09 5.39 7.57
CA SER A 109 -59.81 4.95 8.16
C SER A 109 -58.69 4.94 7.12
N LYS A 110 -58.89 5.58 5.97
CA LYS A 110 -57.89 5.72 4.91
C LYS A 110 -56.83 6.72 5.32
N GLN A 111 -55.57 6.31 5.24
CA GLN A 111 -54.40 7.15 5.47
C GLN A 111 -53.57 7.24 4.20
N GLN A 112 -53.04 8.43 3.91
CA GLN A 112 -52.05 8.61 2.84
C GLN A 112 -50.68 8.16 3.36
N VAL A 113 -50.05 7.29 2.60
CA VAL A 113 -48.77 6.66 2.94
C VAL A 113 -47.76 7.00 1.85
N HIS A 114 -46.62 7.55 2.24
CA HIS A 114 -45.51 7.86 1.34
C HIS A 114 -44.66 6.60 1.14
N ILE A 115 -44.33 6.33 -0.12
CA ILE A 115 -43.60 5.15 -0.57
C ILE A 115 -42.37 5.64 -1.33
N HIS A 116 -41.20 5.26 -0.85
CA HIS A 116 -39.91 5.52 -1.49
C HIS A 116 -39.41 4.19 -2.06
N HIS A 117 -39.43 4.06 -3.38
CA HIS A 117 -39.01 2.85 -4.09
C HIS A 117 -37.78 3.15 -4.94
N GLN A 118 -36.73 2.36 -4.80
CA GLN A 118 -35.52 2.44 -5.62
C GLN A 118 -35.25 1.09 -6.28
N GLN A 119 -35.24 1.10 -7.62
CA GLN A 119 -34.92 -0.06 -8.45
C GLN A 119 -33.46 0.04 -8.91
N VAL A 120 -32.64 -0.97 -8.59
CA VAL A 120 -31.23 -1.06 -8.94
C VAL A 120 -31.07 -1.94 -10.18
N ASN A 121 -30.56 -1.36 -11.27
CA ASN A 121 -30.60 -1.96 -12.60
C ASN A 121 -29.45 -2.95 -12.92
N ASN A 122 -28.29 -2.89 -12.24
CA ASN A 122 -27.19 -3.87 -12.43
C ASN A 122 -26.62 -4.35 -11.07
N PRO A 123 -27.47 -4.94 -10.20
CA PRO A 123 -27.17 -5.11 -8.77
C PRO A 123 -25.90 -5.89 -8.45
N LEU A 124 -25.45 -6.80 -9.34
CA LEU A 124 -24.33 -7.70 -9.09
C LEU A 124 -23.02 -6.98 -8.70
N THR A 125 -22.77 -5.81 -9.28
CA THR A 125 -21.56 -5.01 -9.01
C THR A 125 -21.85 -3.67 -8.34
N THR A 126 -23.12 -3.37 -8.06
CA THR A 126 -23.59 -2.02 -7.68
C THR A 126 -24.50 -1.99 -6.47
N TRP A 127 -24.75 -3.13 -5.82
CA TRP A 127 -25.53 -3.23 -4.59
C TRP A 127 -24.71 -3.93 -3.51
N SER A 128 -24.65 -3.33 -2.32
CA SER A 128 -23.93 -3.86 -1.16
C SER A 128 -24.76 -3.79 0.12
N VAL A 129 -24.53 -4.76 1.01
CA VAL A 129 -24.83 -4.62 2.45
C VAL A 129 -23.59 -4.00 3.09
N LEU A 130 -23.76 -2.98 3.93
CA LEU A 130 -22.66 -2.29 4.61
C LEU A 130 -22.86 -2.29 6.13
N GLU A 131 -21.74 -2.32 6.85
CA GLU A 131 -21.68 -2.13 8.30
C GLU A 131 -21.94 -0.67 8.72
N PRO A 132 -22.37 -0.44 9.98
CA PRO A 132 -22.57 0.91 10.53
C PRO A 132 -21.27 1.73 10.51
N GLY A 133 -21.27 2.84 9.77
CA GLY A 133 -20.21 3.84 9.68
C GLY A 133 -18.91 3.43 8.97
N GLN A 134 -18.38 2.25 9.27
CA GLN A 134 -17.14 1.70 8.70
C GLN A 134 -17.13 0.16 8.77
N HIS A 135 -16.23 -0.48 8.02
CA HIS A 135 -16.00 -1.92 8.09
C HIS A 135 -15.39 -2.35 9.45
N GLY A 136 -15.87 -3.48 9.98
CA GLY A 136 -15.45 -4.08 11.24
C GLY A 136 -16.21 -3.59 12.48
N THR A 137 -17.11 -2.61 12.36
CA THR A 137 -17.89 -2.08 13.49
C THR A 137 -18.74 -3.16 14.17
N CYS A 138 -19.46 -3.99 13.41
CA CYS A 138 -20.31 -5.04 13.99
C CYS A 138 -19.50 -6.12 14.70
N ARG A 139 -18.29 -6.42 14.21
CA ARG A 139 -17.47 -7.55 14.66
C ARG A 139 -16.81 -7.33 16.03
N ASN A 140 -16.75 -6.09 16.50
CA ASN A 140 -16.07 -5.74 17.75
C ASN A 140 -16.98 -5.74 18.99
N ASP A 141 -18.28 -6.07 18.84
CA ASP A 141 -19.30 -5.96 19.90
C ASP A 141 -19.35 -4.56 20.57
N SER A 142 -18.91 -3.51 19.86
CA SER A 142 -18.80 -2.15 20.43
C SER A 142 -20.15 -1.47 20.65
N GLY A 143 -21.19 -1.90 19.91
CA GLY A 143 -22.51 -1.29 19.95
C GLY A 143 -22.63 0.04 19.19
N ASP A 144 -21.58 0.43 18.46
CA ASP A 144 -21.56 1.67 17.69
C ASP A 144 -22.63 1.64 16.58
N ARG A 145 -23.41 2.71 16.51
CA ARG A 145 -24.48 2.91 15.52
C ARG A 145 -24.32 4.24 14.82
N TYR A 146 -24.59 4.26 13.53
CA TYR A 146 -24.44 5.42 12.65
C TYR A 146 -25.74 5.65 11.88
N THR A 147 -25.96 6.84 11.35
CA THR A 147 -27.16 7.06 10.53
C THR A 147 -27.00 6.43 9.15
N VAL A 148 -28.08 6.41 8.35
CA VAL A 148 -27.98 5.93 6.96
C VAL A 148 -27.21 6.94 6.12
N VAL A 149 -27.37 8.24 6.38
CA VAL A 149 -26.54 9.28 5.74
C VAL A 149 -25.05 9.06 6.03
N ASP A 150 -24.65 8.96 7.31
CA ASP A 150 -23.25 8.69 7.70
C ASP A 150 -22.71 7.43 7.01
N SER A 151 -23.45 6.33 7.10
CA SER A 151 -23.01 5.02 6.61
C SER A 151 -22.95 4.97 5.08
N SER A 152 -23.78 5.76 4.38
CA SER A 152 -23.80 5.83 2.91
C SER A 152 -22.54 6.47 2.30
N ALA A 153 -21.80 7.25 3.08
CA ALA A 153 -20.56 7.88 2.64
C ALA A 153 -19.46 6.85 2.31
N GLN A 154 -19.48 5.65 2.93
CA GLN A 154 -18.49 4.58 2.75
C GLN A 154 -18.27 4.16 1.29
N LYS A 155 -19.33 4.19 0.46
CA LYS A 155 -19.29 3.84 -0.97
C LYS A 155 -19.89 4.92 -1.88
N HIS A 156 -20.11 6.13 -1.36
CA HIS A 156 -20.82 7.21 -2.06
C HIS A 156 -22.15 6.73 -2.69
N CYS A 157 -23.03 6.15 -1.87
CA CYS A 157 -24.26 5.54 -2.35
C CYS A 157 -25.16 6.55 -3.10
N ILE A 158 -25.57 6.17 -4.32
CA ILE A 158 -26.57 6.87 -5.13
C ILE A 158 -27.93 6.79 -4.43
N ALA A 159 -28.26 5.62 -3.88
CA ALA A 159 -29.37 5.42 -2.98
C ALA A 159 -28.98 4.45 -1.85
N ALA A 160 -29.48 4.67 -0.64
CA ALA A 160 -29.29 3.78 0.49
C ALA A 160 -30.53 3.74 1.38
N ALA A 161 -30.71 2.63 2.09
CA ALA A 161 -31.76 2.47 3.10
C ALA A 161 -31.24 1.69 4.32
N ASN A 162 -31.94 1.81 5.45
CA ASN A 162 -31.69 0.94 6.61
C ASN A 162 -31.92 -0.54 6.26
N ALA A 163 -31.23 -1.45 6.93
CA ALA A 163 -31.30 -2.88 6.59
C ALA A 163 -31.59 -3.80 7.79
N GLY A 164 -30.60 -4.58 8.22
CA GLY A 164 -30.76 -5.62 9.23
C GLY A 164 -31.03 -5.07 10.62
N PHE A 165 -31.80 -5.83 11.39
CA PHE A 165 -32.14 -5.53 12.78
C PHE A 165 -30.89 -5.48 13.67
N PHE A 166 -31.02 -4.77 14.79
CA PHE A 166 -30.00 -4.68 15.83
C PHE A 166 -30.63 -4.64 17.22
N ASN A 167 -29.87 -5.02 18.23
CA ASN A 167 -30.31 -4.91 19.61
C ASN A 167 -30.35 -3.43 20.00
N THR A 168 -31.52 -2.86 20.22
CA THR A 168 -31.70 -1.42 20.44
C THR A 168 -31.03 -0.90 21.72
N LYS A 169 -30.80 -1.78 22.71
CA LYS A 169 -30.21 -1.44 24.01
C LYS A 169 -28.68 -1.61 24.04
N THR A 170 -28.10 -2.51 23.24
CA THR A 170 -26.64 -2.75 23.18
C THR A 170 -25.98 -2.33 21.87
N GLY A 171 -26.75 -2.00 20.84
CA GLY A 171 -26.28 -1.71 19.49
C GLY A 171 -25.78 -2.93 18.69
N GLN A 172 -25.75 -4.13 19.28
CA GLN A 172 -25.21 -5.34 18.64
C GLN A 172 -25.98 -5.69 17.35
N CYS A 173 -25.25 -5.94 16.25
CA CYS A 173 -25.79 -6.33 14.96
C CYS A 173 -26.34 -7.77 14.98
N LEU A 174 -27.40 -8.05 14.22
CA LEU A 174 -28.14 -9.32 14.32
C LEU A 174 -28.38 -10.00 12.95
N GLY A 175 -28.71 -11.29 12.99
CA GLY A 175 -28.81 -12.14 11.81
C GLY A 175 -27.45 -12.48 11.19
N ASN A 176 -27.46 -13.18 10.06
CA ASN A 176 -26.24 -13.38 9.28
C ASN A 176 -25.97 -12.14 8.42
N ILE A 177 -24.75 -11.62 8.49
CA ILE A 177 -24.32 -10.43 7.75
C ILE A 177 -23.06 -10.77 6.96
N VAL A 178 -23.14 -10.63 5.62
CA VAL A 178 -21.98 -10.68 4.73
C VAL A 178 -21.89 -9.36 3.98
N SER A 179 -20.74 -8.70 4.07
CA SER A 179 -20.43 -7.42 3.43
C SER A 179 -19.21 -7.62 2.54
N ASP A 180 -19.34 -7.40 1.24
CA ASP A 180 -18.26 -7.56 0.24
C ASP A 180 -17.51 -8.91 0.28
N GLY A 181 -18.23 -9.99 0.60
CA GLY A 181 -17.69 -11.35 0.73
C GLY A 181 -17.05 -11.66 2.09
N PHE A 182 -17.00 -10.69 3.01
CA PHE A 182 -16.57 -10.91 4.39
C PHE A 182 -17.76 -11.29 5.27
N LEU A 183 -17.69 -12.44 5.94
CA LEU A 183 -18.62 -12.77 7.02
C LEU A 183 -18.36 -11.84 8.20
N VAL A 184 -19.32 -10.94 8.45
CA VAL A 184 -19.28 -9.92 9.49
C VAL A 184 -19.88 -10.44 10.79
N GLN A 185 -21.05 -11.09 10.70
CA GLN A 185 -21.81 -11.63 11.82
C GLN A 185 -22.42 -12.97 11.43
N ASP A 186 -22.37 -13.93 12.35
CA ASP A 186 -23.00 -15.26 12.28
C ASP A 186 -24.11 -15.31 13.33
N SER A 187 -25.30 -15.77 12.94
CA SER A 187 -26.46 -15.84 13.82
C SER A 187 -26.43 -17.02 14.80
N GLY A 188 -25.50 -17.97 14.65
CA GLY A 188 -25.46 -19.21 15.44
C GLY A 188 -26.65 -20.12 15.15
N GLY A 189 -27.05 -20.20 13.86
CA GLY A 189 -28.14 -21.05 13.39
C GLY A 189 -29.55 -20.49 13.59
N ILE A 190 -29.71 -19.26 14.12
CA ILE A 190 -31.02 -18.60 14.26
C ILE A 190 -31.70 -18.43 12.88
N GLN A 191 -32.94 -18.92 12.76
CA GLN A 191 -33.65 -19.12 11.48
C GLN A 191 -34.55 -17.94 11.10
N ASN A 192 -33.93 -16.80 10.79
CA ASN A 192 -34.58 -15.68 10.09
C ASN A 192 -34.53 -15.88 8.56
N VAL A 193 -35.39 -15.18 7.83
CA VAL A 193 -35.23 -15.03 6.37
C VAL A 193 -34.06 -14.08 6.06
N HIS A 194 -33.31 -14.38 5.01
CA HIS A 194 -32.21 -13.56 4.52
C HIS A 194 -32.38 -13.21 3.04
N PHE A 195 -31.80 -12.09 2.63
CA PHE A 195 -31.69 -11.66 1.24
C PHE A 195 -30.23 -11.32 0.93
N GLY A 196 -29.74 -11.69 -0.26
CA GLY A 196 -28.34 -11.50 -0.59
C GLY A 196 -27.96 -11.79 -2.04
N LEU A 197 -26.67 -11.59 -2.34
CA LEU A 197 -26.02 -11.91 -3.60
C LEU A 197 -24.94 -12.96 -3.37
N THR A 198 -24.76 -13.83 -4.35
CA THR A 198 -23.65 -14.79 -4.43
C THR A 198 -22.65 -14.38 -5.49
N LYS A 199 -21.38 -14.76 -5.28
CA LYS A 199 -20.24 -14.57 -6.19
C LYS A 199 -20.47 -15.13 -7.60
N ASN A 200 -21.34 -16.13 -7.73
CA ASN A 200 -21.74 -16.74 -9.00
C ASN A 200 -22.91 -16.01 -9.70
N GLY A 201 -23.29 -14.81 -9.24
CA GLY A 201 -24.31 -13.99 -9.91
C GLY A 201 -25.76 -14.32 -9.57
N TYR A 202 -26.04 -15.10 -8.51
CA TYR A 202 -27.41 -15.38 -8.07
C TYR A 202 -27.82 -14.51 -6.90
N ILE A 203 -29.02 -13.92 -7.01
CA ILE A 203 -29.80 -13.43 -5.87
C ILE A 203 -30.29 -14.63 -5.07
N PHE A 204 -30.14 -14.54 -3.75
CA PHE A 204 -30.68 -15.48 -2.78
C PHE A 204 -31.81 -14.81 -2.00
N THR A 205 -32.94 -15.51 -1.83
CA THR A 205 -33.95 -15.17 -0.82
C THR A 205 -34.43 -16.44 -0.15
N GLY A 206 -34.33 -16.52 1.18
CA GLY A 206 -34.68 -17.73 1.92
C GLY A 206 -34.13 -17.84 3.34
N TYR A 207 -34.36 -18.99 3.98
CA TYR A 207 -33.77 -19.33 5.29
C TYR A 207 -32.38 -19.96 5.09
N VAL A 208 -31.42 -19.60 5.96
CA VAL A 208 -30.00 -19.98 5.84
C VAL A 208 -29.60 -20.88 7.00
N SER A 209 -29.01 -22.04 6.71
CA SER A 209 -28.34 -22.87 7.72
C SER A 209 -26.86 -22.47 7.88
N GLU A 210 -26.24 -22.83 9.00
CA GLU A 210 -24.78 -22.68 9.21
C GLU A 210 -23.97 -23.33 8.08
N LEU A 211 -24.46 -24.45 7.52
CA LEU A 211 -23.80 -25.12 6.40
C LEU A 211 -23.97 -24.34 5.09
N ASP A 212 -25.14 -23.73 4.84
CA ASP A 212 -25.34 -22.85 3.69
C ASP A 212 -24.43 -21.62 3.77
N LEU A 213 -24.28 -21.02 4.95
CA LEU A 213 -23.40 -19.87 5.18
C LEU A 213 -21.91 -20.17 4.91
N LEU A 214 -21.50 -21.44 5.04
CA LEU A 214 -20.14 -21.91 4.76
C LEU A 214 -19.93 -22.46 3.34
N VAL A 215 -20.99 -22.96 2.68
CA VAL A 215 -20.92 -23.62 1.36
C VAL A 215 -21.32 -22.69 0.21
N GLN A 216 -22.17 -21.69 0.47
CA GLN A 216 -22.58 -20.72 -0.53
C GLN A 216 -21.65 -19.50 -0.47
N GLU A 217 -20.94 -19.22 -1.57
CA GLU A 217 -20.06 -18.05 -1.68
C GLU A 217 -20.90 -16.76 -1.80
N PHE A 218 -21.46 -16.29 -0.68
CA PHE A 218 -22.14 -15.00 -0.58
C PHE A 218 -21.14 -13.84 -0.75
N THR A 219 -21.51 -12.85 -1.55
CA THR A 219 -20.82 -11.54 -1.63
C THR A 219 -21.54 -10.50 -0.78
N GLN A 220 -22.86 -10.59 -0.67
CA GLN A 220 -23.69 -9.70 0.16
C GLN A 220 -24.78 -10.55 0.83
N LEU A 221 -25.06 -10.35 2.11
CA LEU A 221 -26.15 -11.03 2.81
C LEU A 221 -26.63 -10.19 3.99
N VAL A 222 -27.95 -10.07 4.16
CA VAL A 222 -28.57 -9.45 5.33
C VAL A 222 -29.79 -10.25 5.79
N GLY A 223 -29.95 -10.38 7.11
CA GLY A 223 -31.12 -10.98 7.75
C GLY A 223 -32.26 -9.98 7.96
N GLY A 224 -33.49 -10.42 7.72
CA GLY A 224 -34.73 -9.69 8.00
C GLY A 224 -35.64 -10.45 8.96
N VAL A 225 -36.93 -10.09 8.98
CA VAL A 225 -37.99 -10.76 9.75
C VAL A 225 -39.21 -10.85 8.85
N LEU A 226 -39.70 -12.07 8.62
CA LEU A 226 -40.83 -12.44 7.75
C LEU A 226 -40.57 -12.28 6.24
N TRP A 227 -40.71 -13.38 5.51
CA TRP A 227 -40.64 -13.45 4.05
C TRP A 227 -42.00 -13.03 3.45
N LEU A 228 -42.13 -11.74 3.10
CA LEU A 228 -43.39 -11.14 2.66
C LEU A 228 -43.93 -11.72 1.36
N VAL A 229 -43.07 -11.80 0.34
CA VAL A 229 -43.44 -12.23 -1.02
C VAL A 229 -42.53 -13.35 -1.44
N ARG A 230 -43.11 -14.48 -1.85
CA ARG A 230 -42.39 -15.64 -2.36
C ARG A 230 -42.97 -16.08 -3.69
N ASP A 231 -42.12 -16.30 -4.68
CA ASP A 231 -42.49 -16.80 -6.01
C ASP A 231 -43.66 -16.02 -6.68
N GLY A 232 -43.79 -14.73 -6.34
CA GLY A 232 -44.84 -13.82 -6.81
C GLY A 232 -46.18 -13.89 -6.05
N VAL A 233 -46.24 -14.57 -4.90
CA VAL A 233 -47.43 -14.63 -4.03
C VAL A 233 -47.11 -14.18 -2.60
N ASN A 234 -48.13 -13.77 -1.85
CA ASN A 234 -48.01 -13.40 -0.45
C ASN A 234 -47.66 -14.63 0.39
N TYR A 235 -46.64 -14.52 1.24
CA TYR A 235 -46.06 -15.62 2.03
C TYR A 235 -45.89 -15.25 3.51
N LEU A 236 -46.51 -14.14 3.94
CA LEU A 236 -46.49 -13.67 5.33
C LEU A 236 -47.09 -14.69 6.30
N GLU A 237 -48.20 -15.33 5.93
CA GLU A 237 -48.89 -16.34 6.74
C GLU A 237 -48.02 -17.58 6.97
N GLU A 238 -47.34 -18.08 5.94
CA GLU A 238 -46.37 -19.17 6.08
C GLU A 238 -45.15 -18.74 6.91
N SER A 239 -44.62 -17.53 6.68
CA SER A 239 -43.48 -16.98 7.42
C SER A 239 -43.76 -16.85 8.92
N LEU A 240 -44.96 -16.38 9.29
CA LEU A 240 -45.41 -16.31 10.68
C LEU A 240 -45.42 -17.68 11.37
N LYS A 241 -45.63 -18.77 10.62
CA LYS A 241 -45.60 -20.15 11.14
C LYS A 241 -44.17 -20.70 11.24
N LEU A 242 -43.25 -20.22 10.39
CA LEU A 242 -41.85 -20.67 10.34
C LEU A 242 -40.92 -19.91 11.30
N GLU A 243 -41.13 -18.61 11.49
CA GLU A 243 -40.33 -17.72 12.36
C GLU A 243 -40.90 -17.59 13.78
N CYS A 244 -42.00 -18.29 14.09
CA CYS A 244 -42.54 -18.42 15.45
C CYS A 244 -41.68 -19.35 16.34
N SER A 245 -41.59 -19.02 17.63
CA SER A 245 -41.11 -19.94 18.67
C SER A 245 -42.29 -20.70 19.31
N GLU A 246 -42.06 -21.95 19.72
CA GLU A 246 -43.04 -22.75 20.50
C GLU A 246 -43.12 -22.31 21.99
N THR A 247 -42.55 -21.16 22.35
CA THR A 247 -42.55 -20.57 23.69
C THR A 247 -43.48 -19.36 23.75
N GLU A 248 -44.26 -19.23 24.83
CA GLU A 248 -45.45 -18.37 24.92
C GLU A 248 -45.23 -16.85 24.75
N GLU A 249 -45.12 -16.36 23.51
CA GLU A 249 -45.32 -14.92 23.21
C GLU A 249 -45.80 -14.63 21.78
N THR A 250 -46.51 -15.57 21.14
CA THR A 250 -47.03 -15.48 19.75
C THR A 250 -47.85 -14.21 19.43
N GLY A 251 -48.39 -13.53 20.46
CA GLY A 251 -49.08 -12.26 20.31
C GLY A 251 -48.20 -11.09 19.84
N THR A 252 -46.88 -11.12 20.11
CA THR A 252 -45.99 -9.99 19.81
C THR A 252 -45.49 -10.01 18.37
N LEU A 253 -45.12 -11.18 17.82
CA LEU A 253 -44.85 -11.34 16.39
C LEU A 253 -46.12 -11.11 15.55
N GLN A 254 -47.29 -11.57 16.02
CA GLN A 254 -48.55 -11.30 15.34
C GLN A 254 -48.87 -9.79 15.35
N ARG A 255 -48.65 -9.08 16.46
CA ARG A 255 -48.76 -7.61 16.52
C ARG A 255 -47.76 -6.95 15.58
N PHE A 256 -46.50 -7.39 15.55
CA PHE A 256 -45.47 -6.88 14.64
C PHE A 256 -45.89 -6.99 13.17
N ALA A 257 -46.63 -8.05 12.79
CA ALA A 257 -47.21 -8.17 11.45
C ALA A 257 -48.46 -7.30 11.24
N SER A 258 -49.37 -7.22 12.20
CA SER A 258 -50.67 -6.52 12.04
C SER A 258 -50.63 -5.01 12.28
N VAL A 259 -49.63 -4.48 12.98
CA VAL A 259 -49.55 -3.05 13.35
C VAL A 259 -49.16 -2.17 12.16
N THR A 260 -49.82 -1.03 12.01
CA THR A 260 -49.39 0.03 11.08
C THR A 260 -48.17 0.75 11.64
N SER A 261 -47.08 0.79 10.87
CA SER A 261 -45.86 1.54 11.19
C SER A 261 -45.09 1.89 9.91
N ALA A 262 -43.96 2.58 10.06
CA ALA A 262 -42.97 2.69 9.00
C ALA A 262 -42.30 1.32 8.75
N ARG A 263 -42.00 1.00 7.49
CA ARG A 263 -41.47 -0.32 7.09
C ARG A 263 -40.38 -0.17 6.03
N THR A 264 -39.41 -1.07 6.02
CA THR A 264 -38.45 -1.22 4.93
C THR A 264 -38.45 -2.67 4.43
N ALA A 265 -38.28 -2.86 3.12
CA ALA A 265 -38.18 -4.17 2.49
C ALA A 265 -37.13 -4.16 1.38
N VAL A 266 -36.58 -5.34 1.11
CA VAL A 266 -35.72 -5.58 -0.06
C VAL A 266 -36.19 -6.84 -0.78
N GLY A 267 -36.10 -6.84 -2.10
CA GLY A 267 -36.47 -7.97 -2.94
C GLY A 267 -36.01 -7.83 -4.38
N HIS A 268 -36.55 -8.66 -5.26
CA HIS A 268 -36.21 -8.66 -6.69
C HIS A 268 -37.42 -8.90 -7.59
N ASP A 269 -37.38 -8.42 -8.83
CA ASP A 269 -38.39 -8.69 -9.89
C ASP A 269 -38.10 -10.01 -10.63
N ARG A 270 -38.75 -10.27 -11.78
CA ARG A 270 -38.52 -11.51 -12.56
C ARG A 270 -37.26 -11.42 -13.43
N GLU A 271 -36.84 -10.19 -13.71
CA GLU A 271 -35.74 -9.79 -14.57
C GLU A 271 -34.39 -9.82 -13.84
N GLY A 272 -34.41 -9.82 -12.50
CA GLY A 272 -33.23 -9.91 -11.64
C GLY A 272 -32.71 -8.57 -11.13
N LYS A 273 -33.50 -7.50 -11.21
CA LYS A 273 -33.18 -6.21 -10.58
C LYS A 273 -33.46 -6.29 -9.08
N ILE A 274 -32.72 -5.52 -8.27
CA ILE A 274 -33.01 -5.39 -6.84
C ILE A 274 -33.92 -4.18 -6.61
N HIS A 275 -34.95 -4.38 -5.79
CA HIS A 275 -35.89 -3.33 -5.41
C HIS A 275 -35.76 -3.09 -3.90
N MET A 276 -35.48 -1.84 -3.53
CA MET A 276 -35.49 -1.34 -2.16
C MET A 276 -36.77 -0.51 -1.98
N ILE A 277 -37.56 -0.80 -0.95
CA ILE A 277 -38.83 -0.10 -0.70
C ILE A 277 -38.89 0.30 0.77
N GLN A 278 -39.08 1.59 1.02
CA GLN A 278 -39.31 2.13 2.36
C GLN A 278 -40.63 2.91 2.39
N ILE A 279 -41.31 2.79 3.52
CA ILE A 279 -42.66 3.29 3.77
C ILE A 279 -42.59 4.21 4.99
N ASP A 280 -43.02 5.47 4.85
CA ASP A 280 -43.12 6.39 5.99
C ASP A 280 -44.36 6.05 6.84
N GLY A 281 -44.23 6.20 8.16
CA GLY A 281 -45.22 5.77 9.14
C GLY A 281 -44.81 6.15 10.57
N LYS A 282 -45.62 5.80 11.56
CA LYS A 282 -45.25 5.76 12.98
C LYS A 282 -46.11 4.70 13.68
N THR A 283 -45.51 3.86 14.53
CA THR A 283 -46.18 2.68 15.10
C THR A 283 -47.48 3.04 15.82
N ASP A 284 -48.52 2.22 15.60
CA ASP A 284 -49.89 2.40 16.10
C ASP A 284 -50.58 3.72 15.68
N LEU A 285 -49.97 4.54 14.82
CA LEU A 285 -50.53 5.81 14.35
C LEU A 285 -50.77 5.85 12.83
N TYR A 286 -49.74 5.58 12.01
CA TYR A 286 -49.86 5.59 10.54
C TYR A 286 -48.76 4.79 9.84
N GLY A 287 -48.91 4.62 8.52
CA GLY A 287 -48.00 3.81 7.69
C GLY A 287 -48.70 2.53 7.23
N ILE A 288 -48.02 1.39 7.29
CA ILE A 288 -48.53 0.12 6.74
C ILE A 288 -48.28 -1.07 7.67
N ASN A 289 -49.19 -2.05 7.63
CA ASN A 289 -49.00 -3.38 8.24
C ASN A 289 -48.39 -4.34 7.21
N LEU A 290 -47.89 -5.51 7.63
CA LEU A 290 -47.18 -6.41 6.72
C LEU A 290 -48.08 -7.11 5.69
N TYR A 291 -49.39 -7.25 5.97
CA TYR A 291 -50.34 -7.86 5.03
C TYR A 291 -50.55 -6.94 3.82
N ASP A 292 -50.91 -5.67 4.07
CA ASP A 292 -51.04 -4.65 3.04
C ASP A 292 -49.69 -4.35 2.35
N PHE A 293 -48.55 -4.49 3.06
CA PHE A 293 -47.23 -4.30 2.48
C PHE A 293 -46.82 -5.43 1.53
N ALA A 294 -47.07 -6.69 1.87
CA ALA A 294 -46.83 -7.82 0.97
C ALA A 294 -47.64 -7.67 -0.34
N GLU A 295 -48.91 -7.28 -0.24
CA GLU A 295 -49.73 -6.96 -1.42
C GLU A 295 -49.19 -5.75 -2.20
N LEU A 296 -48.72 -4.69 -1.53
CA LEU A 296 -48.07 -3.56 -2.21
C LEU A 296 -46.84 -4.01 -3.01
N LEU A 297 -45.99 -4.87 -2.45
CA LEU A 297 -44.77 -5.35 -3.11
C LEU A 297 -45.09 -6.23 -4.33
N ILE A 298 -46.10 -7.10 -4.24
CA ILE A 298 -46.61 -7.87 -5.40
C ILE A 298 -47.13 -6.94 -6.49
N ASN A 299 -47.89 -5.90 -6.11
CA ASN A 299 -48.41 -4.88 -7.03
C ASN A 299 -47.33 -3.93 -7.58
N LEU A 300 -46.10 -3.94 -7.03
CA LEU A 300 -44.91 -3.29 -7.59
C LEU A 300 -44.07 -4.23 -8.47
N GLY A 301 -44.51 -5.49 -8.65
CA GLY A 301 -43.87 -6.47 -9.54
C GLY A 301 -42.81 -7.36 -8.89
N LEU A 302 -42.60 -7.27 -7.57
CA LEU A 302 -41.59 -8.08 -6.90
C LEU A 302 -41.98 -9.57 -6.91
N TYR A 303 -41.00 -10.41 -7.21
CA TYR A 303 -41.13 -11.86 -7.27
C TYR A 303 -40.72 -12.54 -5.96
N ASN A 304 -39.66 -12.06 -5.30
CA ASN A 304 -39.39 -12.38 -3.90
C ASN A 304 -39.04 -11.10 -3.12
N ALA A 305 -39.49 -10.98 -1.86
CA ALA A 305 -39.20 -9.83 -0.99
C ALA A 305 -39.27 -10.20 0.50
N ILE A 306 -38.39 -9.60 1.31
CA ILE A 306 -38.35 -9.76 2.78
C ILE A 306 -38.59 -8.43 3.49
N ASN A 307 -39.16 -8.46 4.69
CA ASN A 307 -39.22 -7.28 5.56
C ASN A 307 -37.91 -7.11 6.35
N LEU A 308 -37.43 -5.87 6.42
CA LEU A 308 -36.24 -5.41 7.13
C LEU A 308 -36.64 -4.62 8.40
N ASP A 309 -35.69 -3.92 9.02
CA ASP A 309 -35.99 -3.09 10.21
C ASP A 309 -36.90 -1.89 9.87
N GLY A 310 -37.68 -1.42 10.85
CA GLY A 310 -38.77 -0.46 10.65
C GLY A 310 -39.01 0.49 11.83
N GLY A 311 -40.22 1.06 11.92
CA GLY A 311 -40.50 2.18 12.84
C GLY A 311 -39.50 3.32 12.61
N GLY A 312 -38.95 3.89 13.68
CA GLY A 312 -37.95 4.97 13.58
C GLY A 312 -36.63 4.60 12.90
N SER A 313 -36.37 3.31 12.64
CA SER A 313 -35.23 2.89 11.81
C SER A 313 -35.47 3.13 10.31
N ALA A 314 -36.72 3.23 9.86
CA ALA A 314 -37.09 3.30 8.45
C ALA A 314 -36.58 4.60 7.80
N THR A 315 -35.54 4.46 6.98
CA THR A 315 -34.75 5.60 6.49
C THR A 315 -34.34 5.39 5.04
N THR A 316 -34.53 6.40 4.18
CA THR A 316 -34.10 6.43 2.78
C THR A 316 -33.22 7.64 2.52
N VAL A 317 -32.08 7.39 1.87
CA VAL A 317 -31.08 8.39 1.48
C VAL A 317 -30.86 8.31 -0.03
N ILE A 318 -30.79 9.46 -0.72
CA ILE A 318 -30.42 9.57 -2.13
C ILE A 318 -29.29 10.59 -2.26
N ASN A 319 -28.18 10.21 -2.91
CA ASN A 319 -26.96 11.00 -3.07
C ASN A 319 -26.49 11.67 -1.75
N GLY A 320 -26.45 10.88 -0.66
CA GLY A 320 -26.05 11.37 0.67
C GLY A 320 -27.04 12.33 1.36
N THR A 321 -28.26 12.51 0.82
CA THR A 321 -29.31 13.35 1.40
C THR A 321 -30.49 12.49 1.87
N LEU A 322 -30.95 12.70 3.10
CA LEU A 322 -32.19 12.09 3.62
C LEU A 322 -33.41 12.57 2.80
N VAL A 323 -34.24 11.64 2.33
CA VAL A 323 -35.42 11.97 1.47
C VAL A 323 -36.77 11.54 2.01
N ASN A 324 -36.80 10.73 3.08
CA ASN A 324 -38.04 10.28 3.71
C ASN A 324 -38.37 11.07 4.99
N PHE A 325 -39.44 10.69 5.67
CA PHE A 325 -39.85 11.29 6.95
C PHE A 325 -39.71 10.27 8.10
N PRO A 326 -38.55 10.22 8.78
CA PRO A 326 -38.36 9.41 9.99
C PRO A 326 -39.39 9.73 11.08
N SER A 327 -39.61 8.77 12.00
CA SER A 327 -40.66 8.85 13.03
C SER A 327 -40.14 9.04 14.46
N ASP A 328 -38.84 8.87 14.71
CA ASP A 328 -38.17 9.23 15.97
C ASP A 328 -38.10 10.75 16.13
N LEU A 329 -38.20 11.23 17.37
CA LEU A 329 -37.96 12.64 17.69
C LEU A 329 -36.46 12.93 17.78
N CYS A 330 -36.07 14.12 17.33
CA CYS A 330 -34.76 14.68 17.61
C CYS A 330 -34.64 15.00 19.12
N VAL A 331 -33.52 14.62 19.74
CA VAL A 331 -33.27 14.87 21.17
C VAL A 331 -33.46 16.37 21.52
N ASN A 332 -34.26 16.65 22.55
CA ASN A 332 -34.63 18.01 23.00
C ASN A 332 -35.29 18.89 21.92
N SER A 333 -36.05 18.32 20.98
CA SER A 333 -36.58 19.02 19.81
C SER A 333 -37.95 18.48 19.37
N SER A 334 -38.76 19.34 18.75
CA SER A 334 -40.07 18.99 18.17
C SER A 334 -40.01 18.57 16.70
N TYR A 335 -38.80 18.39 16.15
CA TYR A 335 -38.57 17.86 14.80
C TYR A 335 -38.25 16.37 14.87
N ASN A 336 -38.50 15.65 13.77
CA ASN A 336 -38.14 14.24 13.66
C ASN A 336 -36.71 14.08 13.11
N CYS A 337 -36.00 13.03 13.53
CA CYS A 337 -34.62 12.73 13.14
C CYS A 337 -34.48 11.29 12.62
N GLU A 338 -33.53 11.04 11.71
CA GLU A 338 -33.15 9.67 11.35
C GLU A 338 -32.48 8.96 12.55
N ARG A 339 -32.79 7.68 12.73
CA ARG A 339 -32.20 6.86 13.79
C ARG A 339 -30.78 6.43 13.44
N LYS A 340 -29.92 6.33 14.46
CA LYS A 340 -28.65 5.60 14.35
C LYS A 340 -28.92 4.10 14.34
N VAL A 341 -28.71 3.47 13.19
CA VAL A 341 -28.98 2.04 12.89
C VAL A 341 -27.68 1.21 12.86
N SER A 342 -27.83 -0.08 12.57
CA SER A 342 -26.73 -1.01 12.31
C SER A 342 -26.41 -1.06 10.81
N THR A 343 -26.79 -2.14 10.11
CA THR A 343 -26.47 -2.28 8.69
C THR A 343 -27.35 -1.43 7.79
N ILE A 344 -26.80 -1.06 6.63
CA ILE A 344 -27.52 -0.41 5.54
C ILE A 344 -27.40 -1.22 4.26
N ILE A 345 -28.35 -1.02 3.34
CA ILE A 345 -28.26 -1.47 1.96
C ILE A 345 -27.96 -0.25 1.07
N CYS A 346 -27.01 -0.41 0.15
CA CYS A 346 -26.41 0.70 -0.60
C CYS A 346 -26.34 0.34 -2.08
N ALA A 347 -26.94 1.18 -2.92
CA ALA A 347 -26.73 1.19 -4.37
C ALA A 347 -25.66 2.23 -4.73
N HIS A 348 -24.57 1.81 -5.38
CA HIS A 348 -23.38 2.63 -5.63
C HIS A 348 -22.77 2.33 -7.01
N LEU A 349 -21.93 3.22 -7.54
CA LEU A 349 -21.11 2.89 -8.73
C LEU A 349 -20.14 1.73 -8.41
N PRO A 350 -19.81 0.83 -9.35
CA PRO A 350 -18.83 -0.22 -9.07
C PRO A 350 -17.47 0.39 -8.74
N ALA A 351 -16.80 -0.15 -7.73
CA ALA A 351 -15.41 0.20 -7.44
C ALA A 351 -14.50 -0.39 -8.52
N CYS A 352 -13.47 0.35 -8.92
CA CYS A 352 -12.46 -0.16 -9.84
C CYS A 352 -11.65 -1.32 -9.22
N ALA A 353 -11.27 -2.29 -10.05
CA ALA A 353 -10.59 -3.52 -9.62
C ALA A 353 -9.27 -3.27 -8.88
N VAL A 354 -8.61 -2.13 -9.12
CA VAL A 354 -7.48 -1.62 -8.34
C VAL A 354 -7.84 -0.25 -7.79
N LYS A 355 -7.61 -0.05 -6.49
CA LYS A 355 -7.84 1.22 -5.81
C LYS A 355 -7.07 2.35 -6.49
N ASP A 356 -7.75 3.48 -6.69
CA ASP A 356 -7.23 4.72 -7.29
C ASP A 356 -6.53 4.52 -8.64
N CYS A 357 -6.83 3.41 -9.35
CA CYS A 357 -6.18 3.03 -10.61
C CYS A 357 -4.64 3.11 -10.56
N SER A 358 -4.06 2.56 -9.49
CA SER A 358 -2.61 2.60 -9.17
C SER A 358 -2.02 4.01 -9.00
N GLY A 359 -2.84 5.07 -8.98
CA GLY A 359 -2.40 6.47 -9.09
C GLY A 359 -2.13 6.92 -10.52
N HIS A 360 -2.43 6.10 -11.53
CA HIS A 360 -2.06 6.27 -12.93
C HIS A 360 -3.28 6.30 -13.89
N GLY A 361 -4.47 6.53 -13.36
CA GLY A 361 -5.71 6.63 -14.14
C GLY A 361 -6.86 7.23 -13.35
N SER A 362 -7.99 7.43 -14.01
CA SER A 362 -9.27 7.80 -13.39
C SER A 362 -10.24 6.63 -13.43
N CYS A 363 -10.90 6.33 -12.30
CA CYS A 363 -11.92 5.28 -12.25
C CYS A 363 -13.22 5.78 -12.89
N ASP A 364 -13.68 5.08 -13.94
CA ASP A 364 -14.95 5.32 -14.63
C ASP A 364 -15.81 4.05 -14.55
N ILE A 365 -16.85 4.10 -13.71
CA ILE A 365 -17.85 3.04 -13.50
C ILE A 365 -17.23 1.62 -13.41
N GLY A 366 -16.26 1.44 -12.51
CA GLY A 366 -15.57 0.17 -12.27
C GLY A 366 -14.40 -0.15 -13.21
N THR A 367 -14.17 0.65 -14.25
CA THR A 367 -13.07 0.50 -15.21
C THR A 367 -12.03 1.61 -15.03
N CYS A 368 -10.74 1.28 -15.06
CA CYS A 368 -9.68 2.28 -14.99
C CYS A 368 -9.34 2.87 -16.36
N LEU A 369 -9.55 4.18 -16.52
CA LEU A 369 -9.10 4.95 -17.69
C LEU A 369 -7.67 5.45 -17.42
N CYS A 370 -6.68 4.76 -18.00
CA CYS A 370 -5.28 5.04 -17.75
C CYS A 370 -4.77 6.32 -18.44
N GLN A 371 -3.79 6.95 -17.80
CA GLN A 371 -3.20 8.22 -18.25
C GLN A 371 -1.72 8.03 -18.65
N GLY A 372 -1.24 8.85 -19.59
CA GLY A 372 0.13 8.77 -20.10
C GLY A 372 0.43 7.42 -20.77
N HIS A 373 1.47 6.74 -20.28
CA HIS A 373 1.94 5.45 -20.80
C HIS A 373 1.50 4.24 -19.95
N TRP A 374 0.57 4.42 -19.01
CA TRP A 374 0.08 3.35 -18.15
C TRP A 374 -1.07 2.55 -18.77
N SER A 375 -1.17 1.28 -18.37
CA SER A 375 -2.05 0.28 -18.99
C SER A 375 -2.28 -0.91 -18.04
N GLY A 376 -3.20 -1.80 -18.41
CA GLY A 376 -3.66 -2.91 -17.56
C GLY A 376 -4.97 -2.57 -16.82
N PRO A 377 -5.68 -3.57 -16.25
CA PRO A 377 -6.99 -3.38 -15.62
C PRO A 377 -7.02 -2.36 -14.48
N GLY A 378 -5.88 -2.09 -13.86
CA GLY A 378 -5.70 -1.11 -12.79
C GLY A 378 -4.67 -0.01 -13.11
N CYS A 379 -4.26 0.14 -14.37
CA CYS A 379 -3.17 1.02 -14.81
C CYS A 379 -1.81 0.70 -14.15
N GLU A 380 -1.59 -0.56 -13.81
CA GLU A 380 -0.41 -1.06 -13.09
C GLU A 380 0.82 -1.32 -13.98
N THR A 381 0.63 -1.36 -15.31
CA THR A 381 1.66 -1.72 -16.29
C THR A 381 2.05 -0.52 -17.15
N LEU A 382 3.29 -0.05 -16.99
CA LEU A 382 3.87 0.99 -17.85
C LEU A 382 4.25 0.38 -19.22
N THR A 383 3.59 0.82 -20.30
CA THR A 383 3.75 0.30 -21.66
C THR A 383 4.13 1.42 -22.63
N CYS A 384 5.43 1.62 -22.82
CA CYS A 384 5.94 2.55 -23.85
C CYS A 384 5.86 1.95 -25.27
N PRO A 385 5.69 2.78 -26.32
CA PRO A 385 5.62 2.31 -27.71
C PRO A 385 6.84 1.47 -28.12
N ASN A 386 6.58 0.29 -28.71
CA ASN A 386 7.60 -0.69 -29.14
C ASN A 386 8.65 -1.05 -28.07
N SER A 387 8.34 -0.92 -26.77
CA SER A 387 9.32 -1.08 -25.68
C SER A 387 10.60 -0.25 -25.89
N CYS A 388 10.44 0.98 -26.39
CA CYS A 388 11.52 1.90 -26.75
C CYS A 388 12.54 1.32 -27.74
N SER A 389 12.10 0.41 -28.62
CA SER A 389 12.88 -0.24 -29.67
C SER A 389 14.20 -0.89 -29.20
N SER A 390 14.30 -1.25 -27.91
CA SER A 390 15.54 -1.68 -27.24
C SER A 390 16.70 -0.67 -27.26
N HIS A 391 16.40 0.61 -27.44
CA HIS A 391 17.35 1.73 -27.50
C HIS A 391 16.96 2.89 -26.56
N GLY A 392 16.38 2.53 -25.40
CA GLY A 392 15.99 3.45 -24.36
C GLY A 392 15.27 2.76 -23.20
N GLN A 393 15.04 3.52 -22.14
CA GLN A 393 14.30 3.09 -20.95
C GLN A 393 12.89 3.68 -20.97
N CYS A 394 11.91 2.89 -20.55
CA CYS A 394 10.52 3.34 -20.44
C CYS A 394 10.30 4.00 -19.07
N THR A 395 9.85 5.25 -19.07
CA THR A 395 9.55 6.07 -17.89
C THR A 395 8.11 6.59 -17.97
N GLU A 396 7.65 7.27 -16.90
CA GLU A 396 6.29 7.84 -16.86
C GLU A 396 6.06 8.90 -17.97
N ASP A 397 7.12 9.61 -18.37
CA ASP A 397 7.16 10.58 -19.47
C ASP A 397 7.33 9.92 -20.87
N GLY A 398 7.42 8.59 -20.94
CA GLY A 398 7.59 7.81 -22.18
C GLY A 398 8.99 7.25 -22.36
N CYS A 399 9.49 7.22 -23.61
CA CYS A 399 10.80 6.62 -23.90
C CYS A 399 11.95 7.62 -23.69
N GLN A 400 12.76 7.38 -22.65
CA GLN A 400 14.07 8.02 -22.50
C GLN A 400 15.11 7.25 -23.32
N CYS A 401 15.47 7.77 -24.49
CA CYS A 401 16.38 7.11 -25.41
C CYS A 401 17.84 7.09 -24.95
N ASP A 402 18.55 6.04 -25.35
CA ASP A 402 19.99 5.91 -25.17
C ASP A 402 20.75 6.91 -26.09
N PRO A 403 21.98 7.33 -25.73
CA PRO A 403 22.80 8.19 -26.58
C PRO A 403 22.93 7.64 -28.01
N GLY A 404 22.73 8.51 -29.01
CA GLY A 404 22.67 8.12 -30.42
C GLY A 404 21.27 7.86 -30.98
N TRP A 405 20.23 7.83 -30.13
CA TRP A 405 18.84 7.51 -30.53
C TRP A 405 17.82 8.60 -30.16
N LEU A 406 16.74 8.66 -30.94
CA LEU A 406 15.71 9.70 -30.93
C LEU A 406 14.31 9.17 -31.33
N GLY A 407 13.31 10.03 -31.12
CA GLY A 407 11.91 9.77 -31.45
C GLY A 407 11.13 9.13 -30.30
N ILE A 408 9.79 9.16 -30.39
CA ILE A 408 8.85 8.74 -29.33
C ILE A 408 8.99 7.27 -28.87
N ASN A 409 9.77 6.47 -29.59
CA ASN A 409 10.02 5.05 -29.36
C ASN A 409 11.50 4.68 -29.59
N CYS A 410 12.41 5.65 -29.66
CA CYS A 410 13.85 5.46 -29.89
C CYS A 410 14.23 4.67 -31.16
N SER A 411 13.40 4.72 -32.21
CA SER A 411 13.65 4.04 -33.49
C SER A 411 14.47 4.85 -34.51
N LEU A 412 14.74 6.13 -34.23
CA LEU A 412 15.54 7.00 -35.10
C LEU A 412 16.97 7.12 -34.54
N THR A 413 17.98 7.03 -35.38
CA THR A 413 19.36 7.39 -35.00
C THR A 413 19.54 8.92 -35.04
N CYS A 414 20.67 9.42 -34.52
CA CYS A 414 21.12 10.77 -34.87
C CYS A 414 21.24 10.96 -36.39
N GLN A 415 21.00 12.18 -36.84
CA GLN A 415 21.31 12.63 -38.19
C GLN A 415 22.82 12.78 -38.37
N ASP A 416 23.32 12.51 -39.59
CA ASP A 416 24.73 12.70 -39.95
C ASP A 416 25.28 14.06 -39.49
N GLY A 417 26.43 14.01 -38.79
CA GLY A 417 27.07 15.19 -38.19
C GLY A 417 26.69 15.46 -36.73
N TRP A 418 25.82 14.67 -36.11
CA TRP A 418 25.44 14.79 -34.69
C TRP A 418 25.54 13.47 -33.93
N TYR A 419 25.80 13.54 -32.63
CA TYR A 419 25.96 12.37 -31.76
C TYR A 419 25.58 12.62 -30.29
N GLY A 420 25.54 11.53 -29.50
CA GLY A 420 25.43 11.57 -28.04
C GLY A 420 24.00 11.69 -27.49
N ASP A 421 23.86 12.11 -26.22
CA ASP A 421 22.54 12.30 -25.61
C ASP A 421 21.72 13.33 -26.40
N LYS A 422 20.50 12.93 -26.77
CA LYS A 422 19.55 13.70 -27.60
C LYS A 422 20.16 14.25 -28.90
N CYS A 423 21.24 13.63 -29.39
CA CYS A 423 22.03 14.08 -30.53
C CYS A 423 22.52 15.54 -30.40
N SER A 424 22.81 15.97 -29.17
CA SER A 424 23.13 17.38 -28.85
C SER A 424 24.57 17.80 -29.16
N LEU A 425 25.45 16.87 -29.51
CA LEU A 425 26.88 17.13 -29.76
C LEU A 425 27.18 17.09 -31.27
N PRO A 426 27.81 18.12 -31.85
CA PRO A 426 28.21 18.10 -33.26
C PRO A 426 29.50 17.29 -33.45
N CYS A 427 29.55 16.49 -34.51
CA CYS A 427 30.73 15.72 -34.89
C CYS A 427 31.83 16.64 -35.46
N LEU A 428 33.08 16.35 -35.10
CA LEU A 428 34.25 17.17 -35.45
C LEU A 428 35.09 16.58 -36.61
N CYS A 429 34.48 15.73 -37.44
CA CYS A 429 35.15 14.96 -38.47
C CYS A 429 35.44 15.81 -39.72
N GLU A 430 36.68 15.76 -40.20
CA GLU A 430 37.15 16.47 -41.39
C GLU A 430 37.14 15.58 -42.64
N ASN A 431 37.47 16.16 -43.79
CA ASN A 431 37.64 15.47 -45.08
C ASN A 431 36.44 14.61 -45.55
N GLY A 432 35.23 14.91 -45.06
CA GLY A 432 34.00 14.21 -45.44
C GLY A 432 33.76 12.88 -44.70
N ALA A 433 34.51 12.60 -43.63
CA ALA A 433 34.29 11.45 -42.78
C ALA A 433 32.98 11.55 -41.99
N SER A 434 32.24 10.44 -41.87
CA SER A 434 31.06 10.31 -41.01
C SER A 434 31.47 10.02 -39.56
N CYS A 435 30.53 10.12 -38.62
CA CYS A 435 30.75 9.82 -37.20
C CYS A 435 29.83 8.72 -36.67
N SER A 436 30.26 8.05 -35.60
CA SER A 436 29.41 7.22 -34.75
C SER A 436 28.33 8.10 -34.09
N PRO A 437 27.02 7.80 -34.26
CA PRO A 437 25.96 8.59 -33.62
C PRO A 437 25.95 8.43 -32.09
N ILE A 438 26.53 7.36 -31.56
CA ILE A 438 26.60 7.10 -30.11
C ILE A 438 27.78 7.85 -29.49
N THR A 439 28.97 7.77 -30.09
CA THR A 439 30.24 8.17 -29.46
C THR A 439 30.92 9.38 -30.10
N GLY A 440 30.55 9.76 -31.33
CA GLY A 440 31.17 10.85 -32.10
C GLY A 440 32.50 10.48 -32.76
N ASP A 441 32.98 9.25 -32.60
CA ASP A 441 34.22 8.77 -33.24
C ASP A 441 34.09 8.77 -34.76
N CYS A 442 35.11 9.28 -35.45
CA CYS A 442 35.08 9.48 -36.90
C CYS A 442 35.48 8.20 -37.67
N LEU A 443 34.66 7.84 -38.66
CA LEU A 443 34.96 6.79 -39.64
C LEU A 443 35.66 7.44 -40.84
N CYS A 444 36.99 7.39 -40.87
CA CYS A 444 37.77 8.06 -41.90
C CYS A 444 37.55 7.45 -43.29
N LEU A 445 37.45 8.30 -44.31
CA LEU A 445 37.45 7.86 -45.71
C LEU A 445 38.85 7.35 -46.11
N PRO A 446 38.94 6.48 -47.15
CA PRO A 446 40.22 5.98 -47.64
C PRO A 446 41.24 7.09 -47.90
N GLY A 447 42.45 6.93 -47.38
CA GLY A 447 43.52 7.91 -47.47
C GLY A 447 43.61 8.91 -46.33
N TYR A 448 42.73 8.83 -45.32
CA TYR A 448 42.71 9.72 -44.16
C TYR A 448 42.78 8.96 -42.83
N THR A 449 43.31 9.63 -41.80
CA THR A 449 43.56 9.09 -40.45
C THR A 449 43.66 10.23 -39.42
N GLY A 450 44.00 9.88 -38.17
CA GLY A 450 43.92 10.77 -37.02
C GLY A 450 42.52 10.85 -36.43
N LYS A 451 42.39 11.35 -35.19
CA LYS A 451 41.14 11.28 -34.40
C LYS A 451 39.92 11.90 -35.13
N ASN A 452 40.14 12.98 -35.86
CA ASN A 452 39.11 13.70 -36.60
C ASN A 452 39.22 13.47 -38.12
N CYS A 453 40.01 12.48 -38.58
CA CYS A 453 40.31 12.25 -39.99
C CYS A 453 41.01 13.44 -40.69
N GLN A 454 41.68 14.30 -39.92
CA GLN A 454 42.34 15.52 -40.38
C GLN A 454 43.69 15.27 -41.06
N GLU A 455 44.29 14.08 -40.89
CA GLU A 455 45.60 13.73 -41.43
C GLU A 455 45.46 12.83 -42.66
N ALA A 456 46.19 13.11 -43.74
CA ALA A 456 46.36 12.16 -44.84
C ALA A 456 47.31 11.02 -44.43
N CYS A 457 47.20 9.84 -45.06
CA CYS A 457 48.05 8.70 -44.73
C CYS A 457 49.56 9.02 -44.74
N LEU A 458 50.29 8.39 -43.81
CA LEU A 458 51.74 8.48 -43.71
C LEU A 458 52.40 8.02 -45.02
N LEU A 459 53.52 8.67 -45.38
CA LEU A 459 54.26 8.38 -46.60
C LEU A 459 54.64 6.90 -46.69
N GLY A 460 54.17 6.22 -47.75
CA GLY A 460 54.32 4.78 -47.93
C GLY A 460 53.04 3.97 -47.66
N TYR A 461 51.96 4.61 -47.19
CA TYR A 461 50.68 3.97 -46.89
C TYR A 461 49.51 4.64 -47.61
N TYR A 462 48.45 3.88 -47.89
CA TYR A 462 47.24 4.34 -48.57
C TYR A 462 45.97 3.55 -48.18
N GLY A 463 44.82 4.04 -48.64
CA GLY A 463 43.53 3.34 -48.57
C GLY A 463 42.84 3.42 -47.20
N GLN A 464 41.87 2.53 -46.96
CA GLN A 464 41.12 2.51 -45.70
C GLN A 464 42.04 2.29 -44.51
N ASP A 465 41.86 3.08 -43.45
CA ASP A 465 42.63 3.06 -42.20
C ASP A 465 44.16 3.13 -42.40
N CYS A 466 44.62 3.56 -43.58
CA CYS A 466 46.01 3.60 -44.02
C CYS A 466 46.77 2.25 -43.91
N ILE A 467 46.09 1.10 -44.03
CA ILE A 467 46.74 -0.22 -43.82
C ILE A 467 47.51 -0.76 -45.04
N HIS A 468 47.30 -0.22 -46.25
CA HIS A 468 47.91 -0.75 -47.47
C HIS A 468 49.25 -0.06 -47.78
N LEU A 469 50.30 -0.84 -48.06
CA LEU A 469 51.63 -0.33 -48.35
C LEU A 469 51.80 0.00 -49.85
N CYS A 470 52.33 1.19 -50.16
CA CYS A 470 52.64 1.63 -51.53
C CYS A 470 53.53 0.59 -52.25
N SER A 471 53.05 0.04 -53.37
CA SER A 471 53.77 -0.95 -54.19
C SER A 471 54.64 -0.31 -55.29
N CYS A 472 55.08 0.93 -55.06
CA CYS A 472 55.91 1.70 -55.98
C CYS A 472 57.41 1.35 -55.83
N GLU A 473 58.22 1.77 -56.79
CA GLU A 473 59.67 1.56 -56.74
C GLU A 473 60.27 2.16 -55.45
N HIS A 474 61.14 1.42 -54.77
CA HIS A 474 61.70 1.75 -53.44
C HIS A 474 60.66 2.00 -52.31
N ARG A 475 59.36 1.76 -52.57
CA ARG A 475 58.20 2.04 -51.70
C ARG A 475 58.02 3.52 -51.32
N CYS A 476 58.70 4.42 -52.03
CA CYS A 476 58.75 5.85 -51.70
C CYS A 476 57.64 6.64 -52.41
N TYR A 477 56.60 7.00 -51.64
CA TYR A 477 55.46 7.84 -52.04
C TYR A 477 54.50 7.22 -53.08
N CYS A 478 53.21 7.28 -52.76
CA CYS A 478 52.10 7.02 -53.66
C CYS A 478 50.93 7.92 -53.25
N ASP A 479 49.91 8.01 -54.10
CA ASP A 479 48.65 8.69 -53.76
C ASP A 479 47.99 8.04 -52.54
N HIS A 480 47.64 8.85 -51.53
CA HIS A 480 47.19 8.35 -50.23
C HIS A 480 45.81 7.70 -50.28
N ILE A 481 44.95 8.07 -51.25
CA ILE A 481 43.61 7.49 -51.39
C ILE A 481 43.68 6.18 -52.19
N THR A 482 44.33 6.22 -53.36
CA THR A 482 44.26 5.16 -54.38
C THR A 482 45.47 4.23 -54.46
N GLY A 483 46.60 4.59 -53.83
CA GLY A 483 47.86 3.86 -53.93
C GLY A 483 48.63 4.07 -55.24
N SER A 484 48.16 4.97 -56.12
CA SER A 484 48.76 5.22 -57.43
C SER A 484 50.17 5.83 -57.34
N CYS A 485 51.12 5.27 -58.09
CA CYS A 485 52.50 5.76 -58.16
C CYS A 485 52.69 6.93 -59.14
N ASN A 486 51.69 7.29 -59.94
CA ASN A 486 51.84 8.23 -61.06
C ASN A 486 51.62 9.70 -60.65
N THR A 487 52.44 10.21 -59.73
CA THR A 487 52.26 11.54 -59.12
C THR A 487 52.93 12.67 -59.90
N THR A 488 52.69 12.79 -61.20
CA THR A 488 53.34 13.80 -62.08
C THR A 488 52.73 15.20 -62.01
N SER A 489 51.81 15.47 -61.07
CA SER A 489 50.97 16.69 -61.09
C SER A 489 50.63 17.25 -59.70
N SER A 490 51.63 17.68 -58.92
CA SER A 490 51.49 18.71 -57.86
C SER A 490 52.83 19.25 -57.33
N GLY A 491 53.01 20.57 -57.38
CA GLY A 491 53.80 21.42 -56.47
C GLY A 491 55.24 21.05 -56.03
N ASN A 492 56.16 22.03 -56.07
CA ASN A 492 57.55 21.94 -55.59
C ASN A 492 57.73 21.47 -54.13
N GLN A 493 56.68 21.42 -53.30
CA GLN A 493 56.74 20.90 -51.93
C GLN A 493 56.97 19.37 -51.87
N HIS A 494 56.57 18.61 -52.88
CA HIS A 494 56.64 17.13 -52.84
C HIS A 494 58.07 16.59 -52.98
N TYR A 495 58.93 17.30 -53.73
CA TYR A 495 60.34 16.93 -53.95
C TYR A 495 61.13 16.78 -52.64
N SER A 496 60.88 17.66 -51.66
CA SER A 496 61.53 17.63 -50.35
C SER A 496 61.18 16.37 -49.55
N LYS A 497 59.91 15.93 -49.59
CA LYS A 497 59.43 14.75 -48.86
C LYS A 497 60.00 13.44 -49.43
N ALA A 498 60.13 13.35 -50.76
CA ALA A 498 60.77 12.20 -51.40
C ALA A 498 62.25 12.06 -50.99
N VAL A 499 63.01 13.17 -50.99
CA VAL A 499 64.40 13.20 -50.53
C VAL A 499 64.53 12.81 -49.05
N TYR A 500 63.61 13.27 -48.20
CA TYR A 500 63.60 12.90 -46.77
C TYR A 500 63.39 11.39 -46.56
N CYS A 501 62.46 10.77 -47.30
CA CYS A 501 62.20 9.33 -47.22
C CYS A 501 63.44 8.49 -47.59
N LEU A 502 64.13 8.87 -48.68
CA LEU A 502 65.39 8.25 -49.12
C LEU A 502 66.52 8.44 -48.08
N ALA A 503 66.60 9.59 -47.43
CA ALA A 503 67.56 9.83 -46.35
C ALA A 503 67.27 8.97 -45.11
N GLN A 504 65.99 8.81 -44.74
CA GLN A 504 65.58 8.09 -43.54
C GLN A 504 65.77 6.57 -43.65
N GLN A 505 65.54 5.98 -44.82
CA GLN A 505 65.93 4.58 -45.11
C GLN A 505 67.45 4.39 -44.96
N ARG A 506 68.26 5.36 -45.41
CA ARG A 506 69.72 5.32 -45.27
C ARG A 506 70.16 5.34 -43.80
N ILE A 507 69.52 6.15 -42.96
CA ILE A 507 69.77 6.22 -41.51
C ILE A 507 69.40 4.89 -40.82
N GLN A 508 68.29 4.24 -41.22
CA GLN A 508 67.94 2.90 -40.71
C GLN A 508 68.94 1.83 -41.16
N SER A 509 69.40 1.86 -42.42
CA SER A 509 70.42 0.92 -42.92
C SER A 509 71.79 1.06 -42.23
N LEU A 510 72.03 2.20 -41.57
CA LEU A 510 73.24 2.50 -40.79
C LEU A 510 73.06 2.24 -39.28
N GLY A 511 71.88 1.80 -38.82
CA GLY A 511 71.65 1.43 -37.41
C GLY A 511 71.66 2.59 -36.42
N LEU A 512 71.53 3.85 -36.87
CA LEU A 512 71.72 5.05 -36.04
C LEU A 512 70.46 5.51 -35.25
N VAL A 513 69.46 4.64 -35.10
CA VAL A 513 68.28 4.91 -34.25
C VAL A 513 68.49 4.24 -32.90
N PRO A 514 68.58 5.00 -31.78
CA PRO A 514 68.77 4.40 -30.46
C PRO A 514 67.52 3.63 -30.02
N ASP A 515 67.74 2.46 -29.42
CA ASP A 515 66.68 1.57 -28.96
C ASP A 515 65.86 2.20 -27.81
N LYS A 516 64.53 2.26 -27.99
CA LYS A 516 63.60 2.81 -26.99
C LYS A 516 63.42 1.90 -25.76
N GLN A 517 63.99 0.69 -25.76
CA GLN A 517 63.80 -0.30 -24.71
C GLN A 517 64.35 0.12 -23.32
N TYR A 518 65.30 1.06 -23.24
CA TYR A 518 65.93 1.46 -21.97
C TYR A 518 65.13 2.47 -21.12
N GLN A 519 64.34 3.36 -21.74
CA GLN A 519 63.60 4.41 -21.01
C GLN A 519 62.41 3.86 -20.20
N TYR A 520 61.69 2.88 -20.77
CA TYR A 520 60.56 2.24 -20.08
C TYR A 520 61.00 1.45 -18.84
N SER A 521 62.15 0.77 -18.90
CA SER A 521 62.64 -0.07 -17.79
C SER A 521 62.84 0.73 -16.51
N LEU A 522 63.38 1.94 -16.58
CA LEU A 522 63.67 2.75 -15.40
C LEU A 522 62.39 3.30 -14.74
N CYS A 523 61.40 3.67 -15.55
CA CYS A 523 60.12 4.21 -15.09
C CYS A 523 59.21 3.13 -14.48
N VAL A 524 59.15 1.93 -15.08
CA VAL A 524 58.39 0.80 -14.52
C VAL A 524 58.98 0.37 -13.17
N THR A 525 60.32 0.32 -13.02
CA THR A 525 60.94 -0.04 -11.74
C THR A 525 60.67 0.97 -10.62
N SER A 526 60.66 2.27 -10.90
CA SER A 526 60.43 3.29 -9.85
C SER A 526 58.96 3.32 -9.41
N VAL A 527 58.01 3.19 -10.34
CA VAL A 527 56.58 3.09 -10.01
C VAL A 527 56.27 1.84 -9.17
N LEU A 528 56.85 0.69 -9.51
CA LEU A 528 56.68 -0.55 -8.72
C LEU A 528 57.26 -0.42 -7.30
N CYS A 529 58.44 0.20 -7.14
CA CYS A 529 59.01 0.46 -5.82
C CYS A 529 58.13 1.37 -4.96
N LEU A 530 57.57 2.44 -5.54
CA LEU A 530 56.65 3.35 -4.83
C LEU A 530 55.35 2.65 -4.42
N ALA A 531 54.79 1.80 -5.27
CA ALA A 531 53.60 0.99 -4.95
C ALA A 531 53.87 0.01 -3.79
N VAL A 532 55.03 -0.65 -3.78
CA VAL A 532 55.44 -1.52 -2.66
C VAL A 532 55.55 -0.73 -1.36
N ILE A 533 56.23 0.43 -1.35
CA ILE A 533 56.38 1.29 -0.16
C ILE A 533 55.01 1.74 0.37
N ALA A 534 54.10 2.16 -0.50
CA ALA A 534 52.73 2.54 -0.12
C ALA A 534 51.95 1.37 0.50
N SER A 535 52.03 0.17 -0.09
CA SER A 535 51.35 -1.03 0.43
C SER A 535 51.88 -1.47 1.80
N VAL A 536 53.20 -1.38 2.03
CA VAL A 536 53.82 -1.68 3.33
C VAL A 536 53.42 -0.64 4.38
N SER A 537 53.36 0.64 4.02
CA SER A 537 52.89 1.71 4.92
C SER A 537 51.42 1.52 5.32
N LEU A 538 50.54 1.13 4.37
CA LEU A 538 49.15 0.78 4.67
C LEU A 538 49.05 -0.43 5.61
N LEU A 539 49.84 -1.49 5.39
CA LEU A 539 49.87 -2.66 6.27
C LEU A 539 50.38 -2.32 7.68
N LEU A 540 51.42 -1.49 7.81
CA LEU A 540 51.91 -1.03 9.12
C LEU A 540 50.87 -0.18 9.86
N ASN A 541 50.18 0.72 9.17
CA ASN A 541 49.10 1.52 9.77
C ASN A 541 47.88 0.66 10.16
N ALA A 542 47.53 -0.37 9.38
CA ALA A 542 46.49 -1.34 9.71
C ALA A 542 46.88 -2.20 10.94
N LEU A 543 48.13 -2.63 11.04
CA LEU A 543 48.65 -3.36 12.20
C LEU A 543 48.70 -2.46 13.46
N LEU A 544 49.11 -1.20 13.31
CA LEU A 544 49.14 -0.23 14.41
C LEU A 544 47.73 0.07 14.93
N THR A 545 46.76 0.34 14.05
CA THR A 545 45.36 0.55 14.44
C THR A 545 44.72 -0.69 15.06
N TYR A 546 45.00 -1.89 14.53
CA TYR A 546 44.60 -3.15 15.17
C TYR A 546 45.18 -3.29 16.58
N PHE A 547 46.47 -2.99 16.78
CA PHE A 547 47.12 -3.07 18.08
C PHE A 547 46.56 -2.03 19.07
N LEU A 548 46.31 -0.80 18.63
CA LEU A 548 45.67 0.26 19.42
C LEU A 548 44.23 -0.11 19.81
N VAL A 549 43.44 -0.71 18.90
CA VAL A 549 42.10 -1.24 19.22
C VAL A 549 42.19 -2.34 20.27
N ARG A 550 43.15 -3.27 20.14
CA ARG A 550 43.35 -4.37 21.09
C ARG A 550 43.81 -3.89 22.47
N LEU A 551 44.69 -2.89 22.53
CA LEU A 551 45.06 -2.20 23.76
C LEU A 551 43.85 -1.51 24.41
N ARG A 552 43.02 -0.83 23.62
CA ARG A 552 41.79 -0.15 24.10
C ARG A 552 40.74 -1.13 24.61
N GLN A 553 40.63 -2.33 24.02
CA GLN A 553 39.81 -3.43 24.52
C GLN A 553 40.37 -3.99 25.84
N ASN A 554 41.67 -4.26 25.91
CA ASN A 554 42.33 -4.74 27.13
C ASN A 554 42.20 -3.72 28.29
N TYR A 555 42.32 -2.43 28.01
CA TYR A 555 42.12 -1.36 28.99
C TYR A 555 40.68 -1.34 29.55
N LYS A 556 39.67 -1.47 28.69
CA LYS A 556 38.26 -1.61 29.11
C LYS A 556 38.01 -2.88 29.94
N ALA A 557 38.66 -3.99 29.60
CA ALA A 557 38.57 -5.24 30.35
C ALA A 557 39.27 -5.17 31.72
N ALA A 558 40.30 -4.32 31.85
CA ALA A 558 40.96 -4.04 33.12
C ALA A 558 40.09 -3.16 34.03
N THR A 559 39.55 -2.04 33.55
CA THR A 559 38.75 -1.13 34.37
C THR A 559 37.47 -1.78 34.91
N GLN A 560 36.79 -2.62 34.12
CA GLN A 560 35.62 -3.38 34.60
C GLN A 560 35.95 -4.44 35.67
N LYS A 561 37.22 -4.87 35.82
CA LYS A 561 37.64 -5.70 36.96
C LYS A 561 37.82 -4.88 38.22
N THR A 562 38.35 -3.66 38.13
CA THR A 562 38.53 -2.74 39.28
C THR A 562 37.19 -2.35 39.90
N GLU A 563 36.21 -1.91 39.09
CA GLU A 563 34.87 -1.53 39.59
C GLU A 563 34.13 -2.69 40.27
N ARG A 564 34.37 -3.94 39.84
CA ARG A 564 33.83 -5.15 40.50
C ARG A 564 34.58 -5.54 41.79
N GLY A 565 35.79 -5.00 42.00
CA GLY A 565 36.54 -5.10 43.25
C GLY A 565 35.97 -4.18 44.34
N ASP A 566 35.94 -2.86 44.06
CA ASP A 566 35.56 -1.85 45.06
C ASP A 566 34.11 -2.01 45.56
N ASN A 567 33.17 -2.35 44.67
CA ASN A 567 31.79 -2.63 45.08
C ASN A 567 31.65 -3.81 46.06
N ARG A 568 32.60 -4.78 46.06
CA ARG A 568 32.67 -5.86 47.07
C ARG A 568 33.38 -5.44 48.36
N ALA A 569 34.25 -4.41 48.32
CA ALA A 569 34.87 -3.84 49.51
C ALA A 569 33.90 -2.93 50.27
N GLN A 570 33.18 -2.05 49.57
CA GLN A 570 32.21 -1.09 50.13
C GLN A 570 31.14 -1.80 50.98
N GLN A 571 30.58 -2.91 50.48
CA GLN A 571 29.57 -3.71 51.19
C GLN A 571 30.09 -4.41 52.45
N ARG A 572 31.40 -4.70 52.55
CA ARG A 572 32.01 -5.27 53.77
C ARG A 572 32.28 -4.20 54.83
N SER A 573 32.66 -2.99 54.42
CA SER A 573 32.96 -1.87 55.33
C SER A 573 31.72 -1.42 56.13
N ASN A 574 30.58 -1.22 55.46
CA ASN A 574 29.34 -0.74 56.10
C ASN A 574 28.74 -1.70 57.13
N ARG A 575 29.16 -2.98 57.18
CA ARG A 575 28.69 -3.94 58.19
C ARG A 575 29.40 -3.80 59.55
N ASN A 576 30.56 -3.13 59.60
CA ASN A 576 31.36 -2.99 60.83
C ASN A 576 31.26 -1.60 61.49
N LYS A 577 30.87 -0.54 60.77
CA LYS A 577 30.79 0.86 61.28
C LYS A 577 29.56 1.15 62.18
N ARG A 578 29.22 0.24 63.10
CA ARG A 578 28.15 0.42 64.11
C ARG A 578 28.53 0.01 65.55
N LYS A 579 29.84 -0.05 65.88
CA LYS A 579 30.38 -0.30 67.23
C LYS A 579 31.51 0.69 67.58
N GLY A 580 31.39 1.41 68.70
CA GLY A 580 32.39 2.35 69.26
C GLY A 580 32.48 3.69 68.50
N ARG A 581 32.25 4.92 69.02
CA ARG A 581 32.05 5.55 70.37
C ARG A 581 33.30 6.17 71.02
N GLY A 582 33.36 7.51 71.02
CA GLY A 582 34.28 8.39 71.78
C GLY A 582 35.54 8.85 71.00
N GLY A 583 36.00 10.11 71.08
CA GLY A 583 35.36 11.34 71.60
C GLY A 583 36.32 12.53 71.84
N VAL A 584 35.80 13.77 71.75
CA VAL A 584 36.26 15.03 72.39
C VAL A 584 37.51 15.79 71.84
N GLU A 585 37.25 16.94 71.19
CA GLU A 585 37.91 18.29 71.23
C GLU A 585 39.44 18.44 70.88
N VAL A 586 40.01 19.61 70.51
CA VAL A 586 39.73 21.06 70.72
C VAL A 586 39.94 21.90 69.43
N GLU A 587 39.58 23.20 69.46
CA GLU A 587 39.66 24.30 68.46
C GLU A 587 41.12 24.79 68.15
N GLU A 588 41.47 25.84 67.38
CA GLU A 588 40.76 27.05 66.85
C GLU A 588 41.49 27.74 65.64
N VAL A 589 40.83 28.73 64.99
CA VAL A 589 41.36 30.00 64.41
C VAL A 589 42.26 30.07 63.13
N GLN A 590 41.65 30.55 62.02
CA GLN A 590 41.99 31.74 61.17
C GLN A 590 43.37 31.92 60.44
N LEU A 591 43.57 32.78 59.40
CA LEU A 591 42.73 33.49 58.39
C LEU A 591 43.63 34.33 57.40
N LYS A 592 43.26 34.46 56.10
CA LYS A 592 43.71 35.52 55.11
C LYS A 592 45.21 35.55 54.66
N ASP A 593 45.65 36.27 53.60
CA ASP A 593 44.97 36.99 52.48
C ASP A 593 45.83 37.10 51.17
N MET A 594 45.16 37.46 50.05
CA MET A 594 45.59 38.33 48.92
C MET A 594 46.87 38.16 48.04
N THR A 595 46.62 37.94 46.73
CA THR A 595 47.19 38.69 45.54
C THR A 595 48.67 38.49 45.11
N LYS A 596 49.19 38.83 43.90
CA LYS A 596 48.67 39.35 42.59
C LYS A 596 49.70 39.22 41.43
N THR A 597 49.28 38.93 40.18
CA THR A 597 49.89 39.36 38.87
C THR A 597 51.38 39.03 38.56
N SER A 598 51.94 39.07 37.33
CA SER A 598 51.43 39.17 35.92
C SER A 598 52.59 38.93 34.91
N ALA A 599 52.24 38.90 33.61
CA ALA A 599 53.09 39.20 32.44
C ALA A 599 53.96 38.06 31.88
N ALA A 600 54.36 38.24 30.60
CA ALA A 600 55.01 37.25 29.74
C ALA A 600 56.02 37.94 28.81
N ARG A 601 56.93 37.17 28.19
CA ARG A 601 57.65 37.58 26.97
C ARG A 601 58.17 36.39 26.17
N LEU A 602 58.47 36.69 24.90
CA LEU A 602 59.24 35.91 23.92
C LEU A 602 60.76 35.96 24.29
N GLU A 603 61.73 35.31 23.63
CA GLU A 603 61.85 34.69 22.29
C GLU A 603 63.12 33.79 22.29
N GLU A 604 63.31 32.89 21.30
CA GLU A 604 64.61 32.31 20.81
C GLU A 604 65.56 31.54 21.78
N ASP A 605 66.45 30.60 21.37
CA ASP A 605 66.45 29.59 20.29
C ASP A 605 67.55 28.50 20.56
N GLU A 606 67.84 27.61 19.59
CA GLU A 606 69.04 26.73 19.41
C GLU A 606 69.25 25.41 20.24
N GLU A 607 68.98 24.28 19.56
CA GLU A 607 69.89 23.13 19.23
C GLU A 607 70.59 22.14 20.23
N LEU A 608 70.79 20.89 19.71
CA LEU A 608 71.70 19.78 20.10
C LEU A 608 71.55 19.09 21.50
N VAL A 609 71.96 17.82 21.76
CA VAL A 609 72.06 16.56 20.94
C VAL A 609 72.29 15.32 21.86
N THR A 610 71.88 14.10 21.44
CA THR A 610 72.12 12.77 22.11
C THR A 610 71.63 12.66 23.58
N SER A 611 71.65 11.57 24.38
CA SER A 611 72.10 10.13 24.37
C SER A 611 71.37 9.43 25.55
N ASP A 612 71.26 8.11 25.80
CA ASP A 612 71.19 6.78 25.12
C ASP A 612 70.73 5.78 26.26
N GLU A 613 70.65 4.44 26.27
CA GLU A 613 71.09 3.24 25.52
C GLU A 613 69.86 2.31 25.26
N GLU A 614 69.84 1.17 24.54
CA GLU A 614 70.53 -0.15 24.64
C GLU A 614 70.32 -0.93 25.98
N GLN A 615 70.20 -2.28 26.06
CA GLN A 615 70.19 -3.32 25.01
C GLN A 615 69.32 -4.57 25.37
N ASN A 616 69.18 -5.48 24.38
CA ASN A 616 68.41 -6.73 24.39
C ASN A 616 69.01 -7.87 25.24
N LEU A 617 68.22 -8.93 25.53
CA LEU A 617 68.78 -10.25 25.90
C LEU A 617 68.03 -11.48 25.29
N PHE A 618 68.54 -11.94 24.14
CA PHE A 618 68.73 -13.34 23.71
C PHE A 618 67.59 -14.37 23.43
N LEU A 619 67.84 -15.12 22.33
CA LEU A 619 67.55 -16.55 22.02
C LEU A 619 66.34 -17.00 21.16
N ALA A 620 66.70 -17.88 20.22
CA ALA A 620 65.88 -18.76 19.34
C ALA A 620 66.42 -20.23 19.54
N PRO A 621 66.27 -21.27 18.67
CA PRO A 621 65.66 -21.39 17.32
C PRO A 621 64.94 -22.75 16.99
N LYS A 622 64.71 -23.03 15.67
CA LYS A 622 64.37 -24.33 14.99
C LYS A 622 62.85 -24.69 14.97
N LYS A 623 62.30 -25.44 13.97
CA LYS A 623 62.88 -26.30 12.91
C LYS A 623 61.98 -26.48 11.64
N LYS A 624 62.63 -26.68 10.49
CA LYS A 624 62.18 -26.91 9.07
C LYS A 624 60.97 -27.83 8.75
N LYS A 625 60.24 -27.50 7.65
CA LYS A 625 59.74 -28.33 6.48
C LYS A 625 58.31 -27.91 6.03
N LYS A 626 57.81 -28.08 4.79
CA LYS A 626 58.35 -28.16 3.39
C LYS A 626 57.12 -28.05 2.42
N PHE A 627 57.27 -27.52 1.21
CA PHE A 627 56.18 -27.36 0.20
C PHE A 627 55.65 -28.68 -0.41
N SER A 628 54.37 -28.68 -0.82
CA SER A 628 53.93 -29.06 -2.18
C SER A 628 52.49 -28.59 -2.47
N ILE A 629 52.20 -28.23 -3.73
CA ILE A 629 50.86 -27.90 -4.26
C ILE A 629 50.70 -28.61 -5.61
N ARG A 630 49.52 -29.18 -5.84
CA ARG A 630 48.91 -29.59 -7.13
C ARG A 630 47.40 -29.75 -6.91
N ASP A 631 46.52 -29.65 -7.90
CA ASP A 631 46.50 -28.96 -9.20
C ASP A 631 45.01 -28.89 -9.60
N PHE A 632 44.54 -27.83 -10.24
CA PHE A 632 43.31 -27.85 -11.05
C PHE A 632 43.53 -27.03 -12.31
N LYS A 633 43.04 -27.53 -13.46
CA LYS A 633 43.66 -27.23 -14.75
C LYS A 633 42.65 -27.11 -15.89
N PHE A 634 42.51 -25.88 -16.41
CA PHE A 634 42.09 -25.57 -17.79
C PHE A 634 40.62 -25.91 -18.13
N ILE A 635 40.04 -25.40 -19.23
CA ILE A 635 40.63 -24.68 -20.38
C ILE A 635 40.29 -23.20 -20.34
#